data_AF-A0A812TC83-F1
#
_entry.id   AF-A0A812TC83-F1
#
_cell.length_a   1.000
_cell.length_b   1.000
_cell.length_c   1.000
_cell.angle_alpha   90.00
_cell.angle_beta   90.00
_cell.angle_gamma   90.00
#
_symmetry.space_group_name_H-M   'P 1'
#
loop_
_entity.id
_entity.type
_entity.pdbx_description
1 polymer ?
#
loop_
_entity_poly.entity_id
_entity_poly.type
_entity_poly.pdbx_seq_one_letter_code
_entity_poly.pdbx_strand_id
1 'polypeptide(L)'
;NANLADLAARKKQKLATNLIRKALAMWHWIGTNLPPSDFVCRLDPDTLFLANRFRHYAQENCLGNQSMVYLGQVQHTMKVWVGDFPDGGAGICLPWKAAKAFAAMLEDRVHKYAEGGEAGPGLPEGCRMVPGHLDDVITGFCFQEMNLLPHHGLVSAFGQTRFNNQPLPHDIGEDEGGRPFPCVAVANDWMLEGRLPDLFQ
;
A
#
# COMPACT_ATOMS: atom_id res chain seq x y z
N ASN A 1 14.46 28.21 -25.12
CA ASN A 1 13.33 27.40 -24.62
C ASN A 1 13.69 25.97 -24.20
N ALA A 2 14.58 25.24 -24.89
CA ALA A 2 14.98 23.87 -24.49
C ALA A 2 15.68 23.76 -23.11
N ASN A 3 16.42 24.81 -22.69
CA ASN A 3 17.23 24.77 -21.47
C ASN A 3 16.42 24.90 -20.16
N LEU A 4 15.28 25.60 -20.20
CA LEU A 4 14.39 25.77 -19.03
C LEU A 4 13.54 24.52 -18.76
N ALA A 5 13.10 23.83 -19.82
CA ALA A 5 12.36 22.58 -19.71
C ALA A 5 13.22 21.44 -19.13
N ASP A 6 14.49 21.34 -19.55
CA ASP A 6 15.44 20.35 -19.01
C ASP A 6 15.78 20.63 -17.53
N LEU A 7 16.01 21.89 -17.15
CA LEU A 7 16.20 22.29 -15.75
C LEU A 7 14.98 21.97 -14.87
N ALA A 8 13.77 22.24 -15.36
CA ALA A 8 12.53 21.91 -14.64
C ALA A 8 12.34 20.40 -14.51
N ALA A 9 12.62 19.63 -15.56
CA ALA A 9 12.55 18.17 -15.55
C ALA A 9 13.53 17.57 -14.54
N ARG A 10 14.79 18.02 -14.53
CA ARG A 10 15.81 17.57 -13.56
C ARG A 10 15.43 17.92 -12.13
N LYS A 11 14.87 19.11 -11.89
CA LYS A 11 14.40 19.51 -10.55
C LYS A 11 13.22 18.64 -10.10
N LYS A 12 12.26 18.37 -10.98
CA LYS A 12 11.12 17.47 -10.72
C LYS A 12 11.59 16.04 -10.43
N GLN A 13 12.55 15.54 -11.21
CA GLN A 13 13.17 14.22 -11.02
C GLN A 13 13.87 14.13 -9.65
N LYS A 14 14.66 15.14 -9.27
CA LYS A 14 15.31 15.19 -7.94
C LYS A 14 14.29 15.14 -6.79
N LEU A 15 13.20 15.90 -6.88
CA LEU A 15 12.13 15.88 -5.89
C LEU A 15 11.44 14.51 -5.79
N ALA A 16 11.13 13.88 -6.93
CA ALA A 16 10.49 12.56 -6.97
C ALA A 16 11.37 11.45 -6.39
N THR A 17 12.66 11.39 -6.79
CA THR A 17 13.61 10.42 -6.26
C THR A 17 13.82 10.58 -4.74
N ASN A 18 13.73 11.81 -4.23
CA ASN A 18 13.81 12.09 -2.79
C ASN A 18 12.57 11.55 -2.04
N LEU A 19 11.38 11.63 -2.62
CA LEU A 19 10.16 11.08 -2.03
C LEU A 19 10.16 9.55 -2.00
N ILE A 20 10.56 8.88 -3.08
CA ILE A 20 10.68 7.41 -3.11
C ILE A 20 11.59 6.93 -1.96
N ARG A 21 12.78 7.53 -1.84
CA ARG A 21 13.73 7.17 -0.78
C ARG A 21 13.14 7.42 0.61
N LYS A 22 12.49 8.57 0.83
CA LYS A 22 11.87 8.88 2.12
C LYS A 22 10.78 7.87 2.48
N ALA A 23 9.89 7.55 1.54
CA ALA A 23 8.81 6.60 1.76
C ALA A 23 9.35 5.21 2.14
N LEU A 24 10.29 4.67 1.35
CA LEU A 24 10.88 3.36 1.62
C LEU A 24 11.73 3.37 2.90
N ALA A 25 12.53 4.41 3.15
CA ALA A 25 13.32 4.54 4.37
C ALA A 25 12.44 4.63 5.62
N MET A 26 11.29 5.29 5.52
CA MET A 26 10.29 5.35 6.58
C MET A 26 9.68 3.98 6.85
N TRP A 27 9.28 3.23 5.82
CA TRP A 27 8.76 1.86 5.99
C TRP A 27 9.78 0.95 6.67
N HIS A 28 11.04 1.00 6.21
CA HIS A 28 12.13 0.29 6.85
C HIS A 28 12.27 0.68 8.33
N TRP A 29 12.41 1.98 8.62
CA TRP A 29 12.60 2.46 9.98
C TRP A 29 11.46 2.07 10.92
N ILE A 30 10.20 2.15 10.45
CA ILE A 30 9.02 1.75 11.24
C ILE A 30 9.09 0.27 11.58
N GLY A 31 9.27 -0.61 10.59
CA GLY A 31 9.27 -2.05 10.83
C GLY A 31 10.46 -2.57 11.64
N THR A 32 11.56 -1.80 11.73
CA THR A 32 12.75 -2.18 12.50
C THR A 32 12.83 -1.54 13.89
N ASN A 33 12.34 -0.31 14.07
CA ASN A 33 12.58 0.47 15.30
C ASN A 33 11.35 0.70 16.16
N LEU A 34 10.14 0.59 15.61
CA LEU A 34 8.91 0.78 16.40
C LEU A 34 8.51 -0.51 17.12
N PRO A 35 7.86 -0.39 18.30
CA PRO A 35 7.29 -1.55 18.98
C PRO A 35 6.15 -2.17 18.17
N PRO A 36 5.78 -3.43 18.47
CA PRO A 36 4.63 -4.07 17.84
C PRO A 36 3.35 -3.22 17.93
N SER A 37 2.62 -3.17 16.82
CA SER A 37 1.33 -2.49 16.69
C SER A 37 0.33 -3.39 15.96
N ASP A 38 -0.93 -2.98 15.84
CA ASP A 38 -1.89 -3.71 15.02
C ASP A 38 -1.69 -3.38 13.54
N PHE A 39 -1.62 -2.07 13.25
CA PHE A 39 -1.45 -1.52 11.92
C PHE A 39 -0.53 -0.31 11.94
N VAL A 40 0.13 -0.07 10.82
CA VAL A 40 0.91 1.13 10.53
C VAL A 40 0.33 1.76 9.27
N CYS A 41 0.05 3.07 9.31
CA CYS A 41 -0.44 3.82 8.16
C CYS A 41 0.54 4.92 7.74
N ARG A 42 0.91 4.92 6.45
CA ARG A 42 1.55 6.04 5.76
C ARG A 42 0.45 6.96 5.25
N LEU A 43 0.41 8.19 5.74
CA LEU A 43 -0.57 9.21 5.37
C LEU A 43 0.19 10.44 4.87
N ASP A 44 -0.38 11.14 3.89
CA ASP A 44 0.14 12.45 3.51
C ASP A 44 -0.37 13.51 4.52
N PRO A 45 0.33 14.66 4.65
CA PRO A 45 -0.05 15.69 5.62
C PRO A 45 -1.44 16.29 5.42
N ASP A 46 -2.01 16.15 4.23
CA ASP A 46 -3.33 16.59 3.82
C ASP A 46 -4.38 15.46 3.81
N THR A 47 -4.05 14.26 4.28
CA THR A 47 -4.99 13.14 4.40
C THR A 47 -5.81 13.23 5.69
N LEU A 48 -7.15 13.22 5.57
CA LEU A 48 -8.05 13.02 6.72
C LEU A 48 -8.16 11.52 7.05
N PHE A 49 -7.74 11.12 8.25
CA PHE A 49 -7.80 9.73 8.69
C PHE A 49 -8.79 9.50 9.84
N LEU A 50 -9.82 8.66 9.58
CA LEU A 50 -10.86 8.32 10.55
C LEU A 50 -10.52 7.02 11.30
N ALA A 51 -9.65 7.11 12.31
CA ALA A 51 -9.10 5.93 13.00
C ALA A 51 -10.15 4.95 13.55
N ASN A 52 -11.28 5.44 14.08
CA ASN A 52 -12.34 4.56 14.59
C ASN A 52 -13.05 3.78 13.47
N ARG A 53 -13.24 4.41 12.30
CA ARG A 53 -13.82 3.74 11.12
C ARG A 53 -12.87 2.67 10.58
N PHE A 54 -11.57 2.98 10.57
CA PHE A 54 -10.54 2.02 10.20
C PHE A 54 -10.54 0.79 11.12
N ARG A 55 -10.53 1.00 12.45
CA ARG A 55 -10.59 -0.10 13.44
C ARG A 55 -11.82 -0.97 13.26
N HIS A 56 -12.96 -0.31 13.07
CA HIS A 56 -14.23 -0.98 12.85
C HIS A 56 -14.19 -1.86 11.60
N TYR A 57 -13.77 -1.30 10.45
CA TYR A 57 -13.60 -2.06 9.21
C TYR A 57 -12.64 -3.26 9.38
N ALA A 58 -11.51 -3.05 10.07
CA ALA A 58 -10.55 -4.12 10.32
C ALA A 58 -11.18 -5.26 11.15
N GLN A 59 -11.98 -4.93 12.16
CA GLN A 59 -12.70 -5.92 12.97
C GLN A 59 -13.74 -6.69 12.15
N GLU A 60 -14.57 -6.00 11.37
CA GLU A 60 -15.58 -6.64 10.51
C GLU A 60 -14.98 -7.61 9.49
N ASN A 61 -13.79 -7.28 8.98
CA ASN A 61 -13.08 -8.07 7.97
C ASN A 61 -12.01 -9.00 8.57
N CYS A 62 -12.00 -9.20 9.89
CA CYS A 62 -11.05 -10.08 10.59
C CYS A 62 -9.58 -9.77 10.32
N LEU A 63 -9.27 -8.50 10.07
CA LEU A 63 -7.92 -8.04 9.84
C LEU A 63 -7.23 -7.80 11.17
N GLY A 64 -6.17 -8.55 11.38
CA GLY A 64 -5.33 -8.43 12.56
C GLY A 64 -3.88 -8.21 12.19
N ASN A 65 -3.04 -8.04 13.20
CA ASN A 65 -1.62 -7.77 13.02
C ASN A 65 -0.84 -8.85 12.25
N GLN A 66 -1.41 -10.06 12.10
CA GLN A 66 -0.84 -11.19 11.36
C GLN A 66 -1.26 -11.26 9.89
N SER A 67 -2.20 -10.42 9.44
CA SER A 67 -2.68 -10.43 8.07
C SER A 67 -1.57 -10.02 7.09
N MET A 68 -1.58 -10.61 5.89
CA MET A 68 -0.61 -10.31 4.81
C MET A 68 -1.33 -9.67 3.63
N VAL A 69 -1.85 -8.47 3.86
CA VAL A 69 -2.52 -7.61 2.86
C VAL A 69 -2.09 -6.17 3.08
N TYR A 70 -2.35 -5.29 2.11
CA TYR A 70 -2.36 -3.85 2.35
C TYR A 70 -3.78 -3.28 2.25
N LEU A 71 -4.00 -2.17 2.95
CA LEU A 71 -5.22 -1.39 2.91
C LEU A 71 -4.87 -0.03 2.31
N GLY A 72 -5.47 0.31 1.17
CA GLY A 72 -5.24 1.56 0.46
C GLY A 72 -6.09 1.60 -0.80
N GLN A 73 -6.27 2.79 -1.37
CA GLN A 73 -6.96 2.92 -2.64
C GLN A 73 -6.07 2.37 -3.76
N VAL A 74 -6.53 1.37 -4.50
CA VAL A 74 -5.76 0.81 -5.62
C VAL A 74 -5.91 1.70 -6.86
N GLN A 75 -4.78 2.10 -7.45
CA GLN A 75 -4.77 2.86 -8.69
C GLN A 75 -4.57 1.93 -9.88
N HIS A 76 -5.48 2.06 -10.86
CA HIS A 76 -5.45 1.28 -12.11
C HIS A 76 -5.11 2.14 -13.33
N THR A 77 -5.06 3.47 -13.17
CA THR A 77 -4.87 4.43 -14.26
C THR A 77 -3.56 4.20 -15.04
N MET A 78 -2.56 3.62 -14.38
CA MET A 78 -1.27 3.28 -14.99
C MET A 78 -1.00 1.77 -15.02
N LYS A 79 -2.03 0.93 -14.83
CA LYS A 79 -1.88 -0.53 -14.70
C LYS A 79 -1.11 -1.18 -15.86
N VAL A 80 -1.32 -0.69 -17.09
CA VAL A 80 -0.64 -1.21 -18.29
C VAL A 80 0.88 -0.98 -18.24
N TRP A 81 1.33 0.07 -17.55
CA TRP A 81 2.75 0.46 -17.51
C TRP A 81 3.44 0.03 -16.22
N VAL A 82 2.73 0.04 -15.09
CA VAL A 82 3.31 -0.16 -13.75
C VAL A 82 2.51 -1.12 -12.86
N GLY A 83 1.54 -1.84 -13.41
CA GLY A 83 0.67 -2.74 -12.63
C GLY A 83 -0.22 -1.99 -11.63
N ASP A 84 -0.85 -2.75 -10.74
CA ASP A 84 -1.67 -2.18 -9.67
C ASP A 84 -0.78 -1.71 -8.51
N PHE A 85 -1.02 -0.50 -8.01
CA PHE A 85 -0.29 0.08 -6.89
C PHE A 85 -1.24 0.82 -5.94
N PRO A 86 -0.91 0.93 -4.65
CA PRO A 86 -1.68 1.74 -3.71
C PRO A 86 -1.45 3.23 -3.98
N ASP A 87 -2.50 4.05 -3.95
CA ASP A 87 -2.43 5.50 -3.97
C ASP A 87 -1.81 6.00 -2.67
N GLY A 88 -0.66 6.68 -2.77
CA GLY A 88 -0.01 7.26 -1.60
C GLY A 88 -0.89 8.32 -0.91
N GLY A 89 -1.55 9.18 -1.69
CA GLY A 89 -2.32 10.32 -1.21
C GLY A 89 -3.59 9.93 -0.45
N ALA A 90 -4.18 8.79 -0.81
CA ALA A 90 -5.30 8.20 -0.08
C ALA A 90 -4.88 7.55 1.25
N GLY A 91 -3.58 7.34 1.44
CA GLY A 91 -3.02 6.63 2.59
C GLY A 91 -2.90 5.12 2.37
N ILE A 92 -1.86 4.55 2.97
CA ILE A 92 -1.52 3.13 2.86
C ILE A 92 -1.33 2.56 4.26
N CYS A 93 -2.16 1.61 4.66
CA CYS A 93 -2.08 0.93 5.94
C CYS A 93 -1.65 -0.53 5.76
N LEU A 94 -0.72 -0.98 6.59
CA LEU A 94 -0.22 -2.35 6.65
C LEU A 94 -0.50 -2.95 8.03
N PRO A 95 -1.00 -4.20 8.11
CA PRO A 95 -0.87 -5.00 9.31
C PRO A 95 0.60 -5.11 9.72
N TRP A 96 0.87 -5.20 11.02
CA TRP A 96 2.23 -5.16 11.52
C TRP A 96 3.16 -6.25 10.95
N LYS A 97 2.67 -7.47 10.74
CA LYS A 97 3.44 -8.54 10.10
C LYS A 97 3.86 -8.16 8.68
N ALA A 98 2.97 -7.57 7.89
CA ALA A 98 3.28 -7.10 6.54
C ALA A 98 4.28 -5.94 6.58
N ALA A 99 4.12 -4.97 7.49
CA ALA A 99 5.06 -3.86 7.66
C ALA A 99 6.47 -4.35 8.03
N LYS A 100 6.57 -5.32 8.94
CA LYS A 100 7.85 -5.95 9.31
C LYS A 100 8.49 -6.71 8.15
N ALA A 101 7.70 -7.50 7.43
CA ALA A 101 8.20 -8.23 6.26
C ALA A 101 8.72 -7.26 5.20
N PHE A 102 8.01 -6.14 5.01
CA PHE A 102 8.41 -5.11 4.06
C PHE A 102 9.72 -4.43 4.49
N ALA A 103 9.83 -4.03 5.76
CA ALA A 103 11.06 -3.48 6.29
C ALA A 103 12.24 -4.44 6.15
N ALA A 104 12.04 -5.73 6.43
CA ALA A 104 13.08 -6.75 6.28
C ALA A 104 13.55 -6.90 4.83
N MET A 105 12.64 -6.82 3.85
CA MET A 105 12.98 -6.87 2.43
C MET A 105 13.80 -5.66 1.96
N LEU A 106 13.51 -4.47 2.50
CA LEU A 106 14.21 -3.25 2.12
C LEU A 106 15.67 -3.22 2.63
N GLU A 107 15.92 -3.80 3.81
CA GLU A 107 17.19 -3.74 4.53
C GLU A 107 17.72 -2.30 4.73
N ASP A 108 18.92 -2.16 5.33
CA ASP A 108 19.58 -0.85 5.45
C ASP A 108 20.00 -0.25 4.09
N ARG A 109 19.84 -0.99 2.99
CA ARG A 109 20.23 -0.57 1.63
C ARG A 109 19.45 0.64 1.15
N VAL A 110 18.20 0.77 1.58
CA VAL A 110 17.34 1.92 1.27
C VAL A 110 17.95 3.26 1.72
N HIS A 111 18.77 3.24 2.78
CA HIS A 111 19.44 4.43 3.30
C HIS A 111 20.70 4.81 2.54
N LYS A 112 21.30 3.87 1.80
CA LYS A 112 22.59 4.05 1.10
C LYS A 112 22.45 4.75 -0.26
N TYR A 113 21.22 5.03 -0.70
CA TYR A 113 20.98 5.68 -1.98
C TYR A 113 21.42 7.15 -1.95
N ALA A 114 22.43 7.50 -2.74
CA ALA A 114 22.84 8.88 -3.00
C ALA A 114 22.14 9.43 -4.25
N GLU A 115 21.72 10.70 -4.22
CA GLU A 115 21.06 11.35 -5.36
C GLU A 115 21.90 11.19 -6.65
N GLY A 116 21.32 10.61 -7.70
CA GLY A 116 21.95 10.48 -9.02
C GLY A 116 22.75 9.19 -9.27
N GLY A 117 22.82 8.26 -8.30
CA GLY A 117 23.33 6.91 -8.54
C GLY A 117 22.30 6.02 -9.23
N GLU A 118 22.75 5.12 -10.11
CA GLU A 118 21.91 4.03 -10.63
C GLU A 118 21.29 3.23 -9.48
N ALA A 119 20.09 2.71 -9.75
CA ALA A 119 19.23 1.90 -8.91
C ALA A 119 19.94 1.26 -7.71
N GLY A 120 19.47 1.55 -6.49
CA GLY A 120 20.04 1.05 -5.23
C GLY A 120 20.55 -0.40 -5.36
N PRO A 121 21.87 -0.63 -5.42
CA PRO A 121 22.39 -1.96 -5.69
C PRO A 121 21.95 -2.90 -4.57
N GLY A 122 21.25 -3.96 -4.95
CA GLY A 122 20.83 -5.01 -4.04
C GLY A 122 19.42 -4.89 -3.45
N LEU A 123 18.58 -3.94 -3.88
CA LEU A 123 17.13 -4.09 -3.68
C LEU A 123 16.58 -5.15 -4.66
N PRO A 124 15.48 -5.87 -4.30
CA PRO A 124 14.74 -6.69 -5.25
C PRO A 124 14.39 -5.91 -6.52
N GLU A 125 14.27 -6.59 -7.64
CA GLU A 125 14.15 -5.93 -8.95
C GLU A 125 12.94 -4.99 -9.02
N GLY A 126 11.77 -5.41 -8.55
CA GLY A 126 10.58 -4.56 -8.44
C GLY A 126 10.75 -3.40 -7.45
N CYS A 127 11.59 -3.52 -6.43
CA CYS A 127 11.85 -2.43 -5.49
C CYS A 127 12.87 -1.39 -5.96
N ARG A 128 13.43 -1.55 -7.16
CA ARG A 128 14.46 -0.62 -7.66
C ARG A 128 13.86 0.75 -7.86
N MET A 129 14.48 1.76 -7.25
CA MET A 129 14.10 3.16 -7.42
C MET A 129 14.45 3.61 -8.84
N VAL A 130 13.49 3.61 -9.74
CA VAL A 130 13.68 4.08 -11.12
C VAL A 130 13.36 5.58 -11.20
N PRO A 131 14.30 6.44 -11.65
CA PRO A 131 14.04 7.87 -11.75
C PRO A 131 12.79 8.18 -12.61
N GLY A 132 11.99 9.16 -12.18
CA GLY A 132 10.76 9.56 -12.86
C GLY A 132 9.50 8.82 -12.41
N HIS A 133 9.63 7.80 -11.56
CA HIS A 133 8.49 7.13 -10.93
C HIS A 133 8.04 7.86 -9.65
N LEU A 134 6.82 7.57 -9.22
CA LEU A 134 6.23 8.05 -7.97
C LEU A 134 6.55 7.08 -6.81
N ASP A 135 6.57 7.56 -5.58
CA ASP A 135 6.90 6.77 -4.39
C ASP A 135 5.90 5.64 -4.11
N ASP A 136 4.64 5.90 -4.39
CA ASP A 136 3.53 4.96 -4.26
C ASP A 136 3.55 3.86 -5.34
N VAL A 137 3.96 4.20 -6.57
CA VAL A 137 4.23 3.23 -7.65
C VAL A 137 5.37 2.29 -7.25
N ILE A 138 6.51 2.81 -6.79
CA ILE A 138 7.64 1.96 -6.35
C ILE A 138 7.23 1.12 -5.12
N THR A 139 6.43 1.69 -4.22
CA THR A 139 5.86 0.92 -3.09
C THR A 139 4.99 -0.23 -3.59
N GLY A 140 4.16 0.00 -4.62
CA GLY A 140 3.36 -1.03 -5.27
C GLY A 140 4.19 -2.15 -5.88
N PHE A 141 5.27 -1.83 -6.60
CA PHE A 141 6.18 -2.85 -7.12
C PHE A 141 6.84 -3.66 -6.00
N CYS A 142 7.24 -3.03 -4.90
CA CYS A 142 7.72 -3.75 -3.73
C CYS A 142 6.66 -4.69 -3.13
N PHE A 143 5.40 -4.28 -3.09
CA PHE A 143 4.31 -5.14 -2.63
C PHE A 143 4.13 -6.34 -3.56
N GLN A 144 4.25 -6.16 -4.87
CA GLN A 144 4.19 -7.25 -5.84
C GLN A 144 5.33 -8.26 -5.64
N GLU A 145 6.57 -7.80 -5.39
CA GLU A 145 7.71 -8.69 -5.04
C GLU A 145 7.44 -9.52 -3.78
N MET A 146 6.70 -8.96 -2.82
CA MET A 146 6.29 -9.66 -1.61
C MET A 146 5.06 -10.55 -1.77
N ASN A 147 4.43 -10.57 -2.95
CA ASN A 147 3.06 -11.09 -3.15
C ASN A 147 2.05 -10.50 -2.16
N LEU A 148 2.23 -9.23 -1.78
CA LEU A 148 1.34 -8.50 -0.88
C LEU A 148 0.20 -7.86 -1.70
N LEU A 149 -1.00 -8.42 -1.56
CA LEU A 149 -2.17 -7.99 -2.32
C LEU A 149 -3.01 -6.95 -1.56
N PRO A 150 -3.77 -6.11 -2.27
CA PRO A 150 -4.78 -5.27 -1.64
C PRO A 150 -5.83 -6.15 -0.95
N HIS A 151 -6.40 -5.65 0.14
CA HIS A 151 -7.57 -6.30 0.72
C HIS A 151 -8.75 -6.30 -0.27
N HIS A 152 -9.37 -7.47 -0.50
CA HIS A 152 -10.47 -7.66 -1.46
C HIS A 152 -11.67 -6.72 -1.19
N GLY A 153 -11.99 -6.41 0.07
CA GLY A 153 -13.05 -5.43 0.37
C GLY A 153 -12.84 -4.05 -0.26
N LEU A 154 -11.62 -3.71 -0.68
CA LEU A 154 -11.26 -2.45 -1.34
C LEU A 154 -11.33 -2.51 -2.87
N VAL A 155 -11.47 -3.71 -3.45
CA VAL A 155 -11.45 -3.96 -4.90
C VAL A 155 -12.62 -4.88 -5.26
N SER A 156 -13.51 -4.45 -6.15
CA SER A 156 -14.59 -5.29 -6.65
C SER A 156 -14.04 -6.50 -7.43
N ALA A 157 -14.89 -7.52 -7.63
CA ALA A 157 -14.59 -8.67 -8.49
C ALA A 157 -14.16 -8.28 -9.92
N PHE A 158 -14.52 -7.08 -10.39
CA PHE A 158 -14.13 -6.55 -11.70
C PHE A 158 -12.86 -5.68 -11.64
N GLY A 159 -12.14 -5.69 -10.52
CA GLY A 159 -10.94 -4.88 -10.35
C GLY A 159 -11.20 -3.39 -10.15
N GLN A 160 -12.45 -2.95 -9.92
CA GLN A 160 -12.75 -1.55 -9.63
C GLN A 160 -12.52 -1.26 -8.15
N THR A 161 -11.92 -0.12 -7.80
CA THR A 161 -11.82 0.33 -6.41
C THR A 161 -13.20 0.59 -5.81
N ARG A 162 -13.47 0.01 -4.64
CA ARG A 162 -14.76 0.12 -3.92
C ARG A 162 -14.88 1.36 -3.03
N PHE A 163 -13.97 2.32 -3.13
CA PHE A 163 -14.17 3.64 -2.55
C PHE A 163 -15.21 4.41 -3.37
N ASN A 164 -16.47 4.03 -3.20
CA ASN A 164 -17.61 4.74 -3.72
C ASN A 164 -18.02 5.83 -2.72
N ASN A 165 -18.79 6.80 -3.20
CA ASN A 165 -19.42 7.83 -2.36
C ASN A 165 -20.54 7.26 -1.46
N GLN A 166 -20.57 5.96 -1.16
CA GLN A 166 -21.63 5.44 -0.32
C GLN A 166 -21.44 5.94 1.11
N PRO A 167 -22.53 6.38 1.75
CA PRO A 167 -22.51 6.82 3.12
C PRO A 167 -21.91 5.71 3.99
N LEU A 168 -20.97 6.10 4.85
CA LEU A 168 -20.37 5.22 5.86
C LEU A 168 -21.49 4.50 6.60
N PRO A 169 -21.41 3.16 6.81
CA PRO A 169 -22.38 2.45 7.64
C PRO A 169 -22.53 3.16 8.98
N HIS A 170 -23.74 3.58 9.29
CA HIS A 170 -24.08 4.11 10.61
C HIS A 170 -24.22 2.90 11.53
N ASP A 171 -23.20 2.71 12.36
CA ASP A 171 -23.17 1.73 13.44
C ASP A 171 -23.13 0.25 13.00
N ILE A 172 -22.21 -0.50 13.64
CA ILE A 172 -22.29 -1.96 13.65
C ILE A 172 -23.57 -2.29 14.41
N GLY A 173 -24.58 -2.78 13.71
CA GLY A 173 -25.64 -3.50 14.39
C GLY A 173 -25.02 -4.66 15.16
N GLU A 174 -25.48 -4.90 16.37
CA GLU A 174 -25.25 -6.20 17.01
C GLU A 174 -26.06 -7.26 16.22
N ASP A 175 -25.66 -8.54 16.25
CA ASP A 175 -26.61 -9.59 15.84
C ASP A 175 -27.85 -9.57 16.76
N GLU A 176 -28.92 -10.30 16.43
CA GLU A 176 -30.13 -10.38 17.29
C GLU A 176 -29.83 -10.86 18.73
N GLY A 177 -28.60 -11.27 19.04
CA GLY A 177 -28.13 -11.69 20.36
C GLY A 177 -27.07 -10.79 21.00
N GLY A 178 -26.84 -9.56 20.53
CA GLY A 178 -25.88 -8.65 21.15
C GLY A 178 -24.42 -9.00 20.89
N ARG A 179 -24.13 -9.93 19.96
CA ARG A 179 -22.77 -10.37 19.65
C ARG A 179 -22.20 -9.53 18.51
N PRO A 180 -20.89 -9.22 18.56
CA PRO A 180 -20.20 -8.63 17.42
C PRO A 180 -20.44 -9.49 16.17
N PHE A 181 -20.76 -8.86 15.04
CA PHE A 181 -21.00 -9.55 13.78
C PHE A 181 -19.91 -10.61 13.52
N PRO A 182 -20.28 -11.83 13.13
CA PRO A 182 -19.30 -12.81 12.69
C PRO A 182 -18.63 -12.26 11.44
N CYS A 183 -17.37 -11.84 11.59
CA CYS A 183 -16.33 -11.86 10.58
C CYS A 183 -16.83 -12.07 9.14
N VAL A 184 -16.96 -10.98 8.37
CA VAL A 184 -17.57 -10.99 7.02
C VAL A 184 -16.71 -11.75 6.01
N ALA A 185 -15.41 -11.89 6.26
CA ALA A 185 -14.47 -12.60 5.38
C ALA A 185 -14.06 -13.95 5.99
N VAL A 186 -14.71 -15.03 5.57
CA VAL A 186 -14.27 -16.40 5.89
C VAL A 186 -13.23 -16.79 4.83
N ALA A 187 -12.27 -17.68 5.15
CA ALA A 187 -11.19 -18.08 4.23
C ALA A 187 -11.62 -18.50 2.81
N ASN A 188 -12.90 -18.86 2.61
CA ASN A 188 -13.47 -19.13 1.29
C ASN A 188 -13.55 -17.90 0.38
N ASP A 189 -13.71 -16.68 0.92
CA ASP A 189 -13.75 -15.45 0.13
C ASP A 189 -12.37 -15.14 -0.50
N TRP A 190 -11.29 -15.56 0.17
CA TRP A 190 -9.92 -15.44 -0.32
C TRP A 190 -9.62 -16.34 -1.53
N MET A 191 -10.26 -17.51 -1.59
CA MET A 191 -10.06 -18.48 -2.66
C MET A 191 -10.93 -18.20 -3.89
N LEU A 192 -12.09 -17.58 -3.70
CA LEU A 192 -13.06 -17.29 -4.76
C LEU A 192 -12.87 -15.89 -5.38
N GLU A 193 -12.43 -14.88 -4.62
CA GLU A 193 -12.25 -13.51 -5.13
C GLU A 193 -10.78 -13.11 -5.30
N GLY A 194 -9.84 -13.81 -4.66
CA GLY A 194 -8.43 -13.42 -4.58
C GLY A 194 -7.48 -14.12 -5.55
N ARG A 195 -7.97 -15.03 -6.40
CA ARG A 195 -7.15 -15.69 -7.41
C ARG A 195 -7.54 -15.14 -8.79
N LEU A 196 -6.52 -14.64 -9.48
CA LEU A 196 -6.50 -14.18 -10.87
C LEU A 196 -6.44 -15.26 -11.99
N PRO A 197 -6.65 -16.59 -11.81
CA PRO A 197 -6.36 -17.54 -12.88
C PRO A 197 -7.43 -17.59 -13.98
N ASP A 198 -8.56 -16.88 -13.86
CA ASP A 198 -9.65 -16.96 -14.84
C ASP A 198 -9.79 -15.73 -15.76
N LEU A 199 -8.83 -14.79 -15.75
CA LEU A 199 -8.81 -13.68 -16.72
C LEU A 199 -8.11 -14.02 -18.05
N PHE A 200 -7.61 -15.25 -18.19
CA PHE A 200 -6.95 -15.74 -19.41
C PHE A 200 -7.47 -17.10 -19.91
N GLN A 201 -8.73 -17.45 -19.61
CA GLN A 201 -9.47 -18.47 -20.37
C GLN A 201 -10.52 -17.83 -21.26
#